data_AF-A0AAD2JYU3-F1
#
_entry.id   AF-A0AAD2JYU3-F1
#
_cell.length_a   1.000
_cell.length_b   1.000
_cell.length_c   1.000
_cell.angle_alpha   90.00
_cell.angle_beta   90.00
_cell.angle_gamma   90.00
#
_symmetry.space_group_name_H-M   'P 1'
#
loop_
_entity.id
_entity.type
_entity.pdbx_description
1 polymer ?
#
loop_
_entity_poly.entity_id
_entity_poly.type
_entity_poly.pdbx_seq_one_letter_code
_entity_poly.pdbx_strand_id
1 'polypeptide(L)'
;MSTAEEIAKAAKIAFEDSQLVASSERVNALHHIRRALESCKAEILAANKEDLQAAQVEVDAGRMTESLLKRLDLNKGDKWDSMLEGVSQVQTCRIYRYCLLRQGAG
;
A
#
# COMPACT_ATOMS: atom_id res chain seq x y z
N MET A 1 1.30 -7.47 -22.38
CA MET A 1 0.32 -7.50 -21.29
C MET A 1 0.22 -8.94 -20.82
N SER A 2 0.47 -9.22 -19.53
CA SER A 2 0.29 -10.57 -18.98
C SER A 2 -1.18 -10.87 -18.76
N THR A 3 -1.59 -12.11 -18.99
CA THR A 3 -2.95 -12.60 -18.74
C THR A 3 -3.23 -12.66 -17.23
N ALA A 4 -4.51 -12.67 -16.85
CA ALA A 4 -4.91 -12.81 -15.44
C ALA A 4 -4.34 -14.10 -14.80
N GLU A 5 -4.25 -15.19 -15.57
CA GLU A 5 -3.66 -16.45 -15.13
C GLU A 5 -2.15 -16.31 -14.85
N GLU A 6 -1.42 -15.61 -15.71
CA GLU A 6 0.01 -15.36 -15.52
C GLU A 6 0.29 -14.49 -14.28
N ILE A 7 -0.53 -13.46 -14.05
CA ILE A 7 -0.45 -12.61 -12.86
C ILE A 7 -0.69 -13.45 -11.61
N ALA A 8 -1.70 -14.33 -11.62
CA ALA A 8 -2.02 -15.19 -10.50
C ALA A 8 -0.87 -16.17 -10.19
N LYS A 9 -0.28 -16.79 -11.24
CA LYS A 9 0.89 -17.66 -11.11
C LYS A 9 2.09 -16.92 -10.53
N ALA A 10 2.41 -15.75 -11.06
CA ALA A 10 3.53 -14.94 -10.58
C ALA A 10 3.34 -14.49 -9.12
N ALA A 11 2.13 -14.04 -8.75
CA ALA A 11 1.81 -13.64 -7.39
C ALA A 11 1.92 -14.82 -6.41
N LYS A 12 1.49 -16.02 -6.82
CA LYS A 12 1.60 -17.24 -6.02
C LYS A 12 3.07 -17.61 -5.74
N ILE A 13 3.91 -17.59 -6.77
CA ILE A 13 5.35 -17.87 -6.65
C ILE A 13 6.02 -16.83 -5.74
N ALA A 14 5.80 -15.54 -5.99
CA ALA A 14 6.38 -14.47 -5.18
C ALA A 14 5.94 -14.56 -3.70
N PHE A 15 4.69 -14.96 -3.44
CA PHE A 15 4.21 -15.18 -2.08
C PHE A 15 4.95 -16.35 -1.40
N GLU A 16 5.13 -17.48 -2.09
CA GLU A 16 5.86 -18.63 -1.57
C GLU A 16 7.32 -18.28 -1.26
N ASP A 17 7.99 -17.59 -2.18
CA ASP A 17 9.36 -17.11 -1.99
C ASP A 17 9.46 -16.15 -0.79
N SER A 18 8.47 -15.26 -0.63
CA SER A 18 8.44 -14.30 0.48
C SER A 18 8.30 -14.95 1.87
N GLN A 19 7.80 -16.19 1.94
CA GLN A 19 7.67 -16.91 3.23
C GLN A 19 9.03 -17.25 3.83
N LEU A 20 10.06 -17.43 3.00
CA LEU A 20 11.41 -17.80 3.42
C LEU A 20 12.26 -16.59 3.85
N VAL A 21 11.77 -15.37 3.59
CA VAL A 21 12.47 -14.13 3.89
C VAL A 21 12.52 -13.92 5.42
N ALA A 22 13.67 -13.47 5.92
CA ALA A 22 13.82 -13.13 7.33
C ALA A 22 12.91 -11.96 7.72
N SER A 23 12.43 -11.95 8.97
CA SER A 23 11.57 -10.87 9.45
C SER A 23 12.24 -9.49 9.36
N SER A 24 13.56 -9.40 9.56
CA SER A 24 14.34 -8.16 9.41
C SER A 24 14.31 -7.61 7.98
N GLU A 25 14.43 -8.49 6.99
CA GLU A 25 14.39 -8.10 5.58
C GLU A 25 13.01 -7.60 5.16
N ARG A 26 11.93 -8.20 5.68
CA ARG A 26 10.56 -7.68 5.47
C ARG A 26 10.38 -6.27 6.08
N VAL A 27 10.96 -6.02 7.25
CA VAL A 27 10.94 -4.70 7.89
C VAL A 27 11.74 -3.68 7.06
N ASN A 28 12.93 -4.05 6.57
CA ASN A 28 13.73 -3.23 5.67
C ASN A 28 12.96 -2.87 4.39
N ALA A 29 12.30 -3.85 3.76
CA ALA A 29 11.47 -3.61 2.59
C ALA A 29 10.35 -2.58 2.87
N LEU A 30 9.66 -2.69 4.01
CA LEU A 30 8.64 -1.70 4.42
C LEU A 30 9.22 -0.30 4.64
N HIS A 31 10.46 -0.18 5.16
CA HIS A 31 11.14 1.11 5.26
C HIS A 31 11.48 1.69 3.88
N HIS A 32 11.93 0.86 2.94
CA HIS A 32 12.21 1.30 1.57
C HIS A 32 10.93 1.77 0.86
N ILE A 33 9.82 1.04 1.01
CA ILE A 33 8.51 1.44 0.47
C ILE A 33 8.10 2.80 1.05
N ARG A 34 8.18 2.97 2.37
CA ARG A 34 7.86 4.25 3.02
C ARG A 34 8.71 5.41 2.47
N ARG A 35 10.03 5.22 2.37
CA ARG A 35 10.93 6.24 1.83
C ARG A 35 10.60 6.60 0.38
N ALA A 36 10.27 5.60 -0.43
CA ALA A 36 9.87 5.81 -1.83
C ALA A 36 8.56 6.60 -1.93
N LEU A 37 7.57 6.28 -1.08
CA LEU A 37 6.31 7.04 -1.01
C LEU A 37 6.57 8.49 -0.57
N GLU A 38 7.44 8.70 0.42
CA GLU A 38 7.82 10.05 0.88
C GLU A 38 8.55 10.83 -0.23
N SER A 39 9.51 10.22 -0.94
CA SER A 39 10.25 10.88 -2.03
C SER A 39 9.37 11.22 -3.22
N CYS A 40 8.38 10.38 -3.53
CA CYS A 40 7.47 10.55 -4.66
C CYS A 40 6.15 11.24 -4.27
N LYS A 41 6.05 11.84 -3.06
CA LYS A 41 4.82 12.46 -2.56
C LYS A 41 4.19 13.44 -3.54
N ALA A 42 5.00 14.32 -4.13
CA ALA A 42 4.49 15.33 -5.06
C ALA A 42 3.88 14.70 -6.32
N GLU A 43 4.54 13.68 -6.88
CA GLU A 43 4.08 12.94 -8.07
C GLU A 43 2.80 12.16 -7.77
N ILE A 44 2.74 11.48 -6.61
CA ILE A 44 1.56 10.71 -6.19
C ILE A 44 0.35 11.63 -5.97
N LEU A 45 0.55 12.78 -5.32
CA LEU A 45 -0.55 13.74 -5.11
C LEU A 45 -0.99 14.42 -6.40
N ALA A 46 -0.08 14.64 -7.35
CA ALA A 46 -0.43 15.14 -8.68
C ALA A 46 -1.30 14.12 -9.43
N ALA A 47 -0.89 12.84 -9.46
CA ALA A 47 -1.68 11.77 -10.07
C ALA A 47 -3.05 11.60 -9.38
N ASN A 48 -3.09 11.63 -8.04
CA ASN A 48 -4.36 11.55 -7.30
C ASN A 48 -5.31 12.71 -7.62
N LYS A 49 -4.77 13.91 -7.91
CA LYS A 49 -5.58 15.06 -8.33
C LYS A 49 -6.21 14.83 -9.70
N GLU A 50 -5.48 14.23 -10.64
CA GLU A 50 -6.02 13.85 -11.95
C GLU A 50 -7.13 12.81 -11.79
N ASP A 51 -6.92 11.82 -10.92
CA ASP A 51 -7.95 10.82 -10.60
C ASP A 51 -9.20 11.46 -9.97
N LEU A 52 -9.02 12.44 -9.07
CA LEU A 52 -10.14 13.18 -8.48
C LEU A 52 -10.92 13.99 -9.51
N GLN A 53 -10.25 14.58 -10.49
CA GLN A 53 -10.92 15.31 -11.58
C GLN A 53 -11.75 14.37 -12.44
N ALA A 54 -11.18 13.22 -12.84
CA ALA A 54 -11.92 12.19 -13.58
C ALA A 54 -13.10 11.65 -12.75
N ALA A 55 -12.87 11.38 -11.47
CA ALA A 55 -13.89 10.91 -10.55
C ALA A 55 -15.02 11.93 -10.32
N GLN A 56 -14.70 13.23 -10.29
CA GLN A 56 -15.71 14.27 -10.15
C GLN A 56 -16.69 14.27 -11.32
N VAL A 57 -16.20 14.07 -12.55
CA VAL A 57 -17.06 13.93 -13.74
C VAL A 57 -18.02 12.75 -13.59
N GLU A 58 -17.57 11.64 -13.02
CA GLU A 58 -18.41 10.46 -12.76
C GLU A 58 -19.46 10.71 -11.67
N VAL A 59 -19.13 11.53 -10.66
CA VAL A 59 -20.10 11.96 -9.62
C VAL A 59 -21.14 12.89 -10.22
N ASP A 60 -20.72 13.88 -11.01
CA ASP A 60 -21.60 14.84 -11.65
C ASP A 60 -22.56 14.15 -12.64
N ALA A 61 -22.08 13.09 -13.30
CA ALA A 61 -22.88 12.24 -14.16
C ALA A 61 -23.77 11.22 -13.40
N GLY A 62 -23.73 11.20 -12.06
CA GLY A 62 -24.51 10.30 -11.21
C GLY A 62 -24.09 8.84 -11.23
N ARG A 63 -22.93 8.52 -11.83
CA ARG A 63 -22.38 7.15 -11.91
C ARG A 63 -21.56 6.77 -10.68
N MET A 64 -21.11 7.76 -9.91
CA MET A 64 -20.38 7.55 -8.66
C MET A 64 -20.94 8.41 -7.53
N THR A 65 -20.84 7.93 -6.29
CA THR A 65 -21.25 8.70 -5.11
C THR A 65 -20.13 9.62 -4.62
N GLU A 66 -20.51 10.75 -4.02
CA GLU A 66 -19.56 11.69 -3.40
C GLU A 66 -18.77 11.05 -2.25
N SER A 67 -19.33 10.02 -1.60
CA SER A 67 -18.64 9.26 -0.55
C SER A 67 -17.45 8.46 -1.09
N LEU A 68 -17.53 7.93 -2.32
CA LEU A 68 -16.42 7.23 -2.97
C LEU A 68 -15.32 8.21 -3.38
N LEU A 69 -15.69 9.38 -3.92
CA LEU A 69 -14.74 10.44 -4.23
C LEU A 69 -13.96 10.88 -2.99
N LYS A 70 -14.66 11.04 -1.85
CA LYS A 70 -14.03 11.35 -0.56
C LYS A 70 -13.05 10.28 -0.06
N ARG A 71 -13.16 9.02 -0.50
CA ARG A 71 -12.18 7.96 -0.15
C ARG A 71 -10.93 8.02 -1.01
N LEU A 72 -11.05 8.49 -2.25
CA LEU A 72 -9.94 8.64 -3.18
C LEU A 72 -9.02 9.81 -2.82
N ASP A 73 -9.56 10.88 -2.23
CA ASP A 73 -8.80 12.09 -1.91
C ASP A 73 -7.75 11.86 -0.81
N LEU A 74 -6.47 11.81 -1.20
CA LEU A 74 -5.32 11.65 -0.31
C LEU A 74 -4.88 12.95 0.37
N ASN A 75 -5.29 14.10 -0.15
CA ASN A 75 -4.83 15.41 0.31
C ASN A 75 -5.69 15.96 1.47
N LYS A 76 -6.82 15.32 1.76
CA LYS A 76 -7.74 15.74 2.80
C LYS A 76 -7.24 15.34 4.20
N GLY A 77 -6.95 16.34 5.03
CA GLY A 77 -6.61 16.15 6.44
C GLY A 77 -5.27 15.47 6.64
N ASP A 78 -5.22 14.51 7.55
CA ASP A 78 -4.05 13.72 7.94
C ASP A 78 -3.94 12.38 7.18
N LYS A 79 -4.71 12.18 6.10
CA LYS A 79 -4.76 10.90 5.38
C LYS A 79 -3.43 10.45 4.82
N TRP A 80 -2.66 11.37 4.23
CA TRP A 80 -1.33 11.06 3.72
C TRP A 80 -0.43 10.55 4.85
N ASP A 81 -0.40 11.26 5.96
CA ASP A 81 0.44 10.92 7.11
C ASP A 81 -0.03 9.62 7.77
N SER A 82 -1.35 9.43 7.90
CA SER A 82 -1.98 8.20 8.40
C SER A 82 -1.67 6.99 7.51
N MET A 83 -1.61 7.18 6.19
CA MET A 83 -1.26 6.13 5.23
C MET A 83 0.21 5.72 5.38
N LEU A 84 1.13 6.69 5.50
CA LEU A 84 2.54 6.41 5.79
C LEU A 84 2.74 5.76 7.16
N GLU A 85 1.99 6.20 8.18
CA GLU A 85 2.01 5.61 9.50
C GLU A 85 1.52 4.16 9.45
N GLY A 86 0.43 3.89 8.72
CA GLY A 86 -0.09 2.53 8.52
C GLY A 86 0.96 1.57 7.97
N VAL A 87 1.78 2.01 6.99
CA VAL A 87 2.89 1.19 6.47
C VAL A 87 3.92 0.86 7.56
N SER A 88 4.26 1.83 8.41
CA SER A 88 5.17 1.59 9.54
C SER A 88 4.54 0.71 10.63
N GLN A 89 3.24 0.82 10.88
CA GLN A 89 2.54 0.01 11.87
C GLN A 89 2.47 -1.48 11.49
N VAL A 90 2.57 -1.82 10.19
CA VAL A 90 2.69 -3.23 9.77
C VAL A 90 3.93 -3.89 10.39
N GLN A 91 5.04 -3.16 10.51
CA GLN A 91 6.27 -3.67 11.15
C GLN A 91 6.07 -3.96 12.63
N THR A 92 5.27 -3.14 13.32
CA THR A 92 5.05 -3.24 14.78
C THR A 92 3.84 -4.09 15.16
N CYS A 93 3.04 -4.52 14.19
CA CYS A 93 1.86 -5.35 14.41
C CYS A 93 2.24 -6.61 15.21
N ARG A 94 1.50 -6.90 16.30
CA ARG A 94 1.81 -7.93 17.31
C ARG A 94 2.08 -9.33 16.74
N ILE A 95 1.60 -9.64 15.53
CA ILE A 95 1.92 -10.88 14.82
C ILE A 95 3.43 -10.96 14.49
N TYR A 96 4.08 -9.87 14.08
CA TYR A 96 5.52 -9.83 13.83
C TYR A 96 6.33 -10.14 15.09
N ARG A 97 5.87 -9.74 16.28
CA ARG A 97 6.53 -10.06 17.55
C ARG A 97 6.45 -11.55 17.89
N TYR A 98 5.32 -12.20 17.61
CA TYR A 98 5.17 -13.65 17.75
C TYR A 98 6.01 -14.43 16.72
N CYS A 99 6.11 -13.95 15.48
CA CYS A 99 6.95 -14.57 14.44
C CYS A 99 8.46 -14.43 14.73
N LEU A 100 8.92 -13.26 15.18
CA LEU A 100 10.32 -13.05 15.56
C LEU A 100 10.76 -13.92 16.74
N LEU A 101 9.89 -14.09 17.75
CA LEU A 101 10.16 -14.99 18.89
C LEU A 101 10.23 -16.47 18.47
N ARG A 102 9.56 -16.87 17.39
CA ARG A 102 9.63 -18.23 16.84
C ARG A 102 10.84 -18.45 15.91
N GLN A 103 11.29 -17.43 15.18
CA GLN A 103 12.44 -17.56 14.27
C GLN A 103 13.81 -17.54 14.97
N GLY A 104 13.89 -17.10 16.25
CA GLY A 104 15.10 -17.12 17.07
C GLY A 104 15.20 -18.28 18.07
N ALA A 105 14.28 -19.25 18.01
CA ALA A 105 14.28 -20.46 18.82
C ALA A 105 14.53 -21.67 17.92
N GLY A 106 15.78 -21.85 17.50
CA GLY A 106 16.28 -22.95 16.68
C GLY A 106 17.79 -23.02 16.78
#